data_AF-E1YB09-F1
#
_entry.id   AF-E1YB09-F1
#
_cell.length_a   1.000
_cell.length_b   1.000
_cell.length_c   1.000
_cell.angle_alpha   90.00
_cell.angle_beta   90.00
_cell.angle_gamma   90.00
#
_symmetry.space_group_name_H-M   'P 1'
#
loop_
_entity.id
_entity.type
_entity.pdbx_description
1 polymer ?
#
loop_
_entity_poly.entity_id
_entity_poly.type
_entity_poly.pdbx_seq_one_letter_code
_entity_poly.pdbx_strand_id
1 'polypeptide(L)'
;MHDIQTITVRPVLKEEEQEYIKLMAKHHYLGFAPKIGETMWYVATVDKEWVSLIGFSVSALKCKVRDQWIGWTYRYQFDRLKLIVNNNRFLILPGWHINNLGSRTISLCLKRIVDDWVRFFGHKIVLVETFVDPDLYLGTVYRASNWLYIGDTKGFRRKSRGYAKEIGNSKMVFVRPLHRDARRILSQSILEKSYNTGGKKMKIKAEHMYSLPDFFKSVDDPRREQGKRHQLSEMFLCVLIR
;
A
#
# COMPACT_ATOMS: atom_id res chain seq x y z
N MET A 1 7.89 9.63 -34.03
CA MET A 1 6.92 10.18 -33.05
C MET A 1 6.15 8.99 -32.51
N HIS A 2 6.39 8.57 -31.26
CA HIS A 2 5.74 7.37 -30.72
C HIS A 2 4.28 7.65 -30.41
N ASP A 3 3.38 6.77 -30.88
CA ASP A 3 1.95 6.86 -30.60
C ASP A 3 1.64 6.36 -29.18
N ILE A 4 0.84 7.13 -28.44
CA ILE A 4 0.41 6.78 -27.09
C ILE A 4 -0.47 5.51 -27.06
N GLN A 5 -1.12 5.17 -28.18
CA GLN A 5 -2.00 4.01 -28.24
C GLN A 5 -1.26 2.67 -28.16
N THR A 6 0.03 2.65 -28.50
CA THR A 6 0.85 1.42 -28.48
C THR A 6 1.39 1.07 -27.09
N ILE A 7 1.20 1.96 -26.10
CA ILE A 7 1.63 1.71 -24.73
C ILE A 7 0.86 0.51 -24.17
N THR A 8 1.62 -0.50 -23.77
CA THR A 8 1.13 -1.69 -23.07
C THR A 8 1.72 -1.75 -21.68
N VAL A 9 1.03 -2.40 -20.74
CA VAL A 9 1.48 -2.56 -19.36
C VAL A 9 1.37 -4.01 -18.96
N ARG A 10 2.40 -4.54 -18.31
CA ARG A 10 2.42 -5.90 -17.75
C ARG A 10 3.20 -5.97 -16.44
N PRO A 11 2.95 -6.99 -15.61
CA PRO A 11 3.84 -7.31 -14.50
C PRO A 11 5.27 -7.52 -15.00
N VAL A 12 6.22 -7.09 -14.18
CA VAL A 12 7.64 -7.38 -14.37
C VAL A 12 7.86 -8.87 -14.18
N LEU A 13 8.58 -9.50 -15.11
CA LEU A 13 8.92 -10.92 -15.01
C LEU A 13 10.07 -11.13 -14.02
N LYS A 14 10.21 -12.34 -13.49
CA LYS A 14 11.22 -12.65 -12.46
C LYS A 14 12.64 -12.37 -12.96
N GLU A 15 12.90 -12.66 -14.24
CA GLU A 15 14.18 -12.48 -14.91
C GLU A 15 14.50 -11.00 -15.16
N GLU A 16 13.47 -10.14 -15.16
CA GLU A 16 13.57 -8.70 -15.41
C GLU A 16 13.69 -7.87 -14.12
N GLU A 17 13.54 -8.50 -12.94
CA GLU A 17 13.55 -7.79 -11.66
C GLU A 17 14.84 -7.01 -11.43
N GLN A 18 16.00 -7.56 -11.83
CA GLN A 18 17.28 -6.88 -11.65
C GLN A 18 17.37 -5.58 -12.47
N GLU A 19 16.86 -5.58 -13.71
CA GLU A 19 16.84 -4.37 -14.54
C GLU A 19 15.85 -3.36 -13.98
N TYR A 20 14.67 -3.80 -13.50
CA TYR A 20 13.73 -2.92 -12.80
C TYR A 20 14.36 -2.26 -11.58
N ILE A 21 15.05 -3.03 -10.74
CA ILE A 21 15.73 -2.54 -9.53
C ILE A 21 16.77 -1.49 -9.91
N LYS A 22 17.63 -1.81 -10.87
CA LYS A 22 18.71 -0.94 -11.35
C LYS A 22 18.17 0.39 -11.89
N LEU A 23 17.17 0.35 -12.78
CA LEU A 23 16.58 1.55 -13.37
C LEU A 23 15.84 2.40 -12.33
N MET A 24 15.08 1.75 -11.44
CA MET A 24 14.38 2.45 -10.35
C MET A 24 15.38 3.12 -9.38
N ALA A 25 16.46 2.43 -9.02
CA ALA A 25 17.51 2.98 -8.17
C ALA A 25 18.23 4.17 -8.82
N LYS A 26 18.49 4.09 -10.13
CA LYS A 26 19.22 5.11 -10.87
C LYS A 26 18.40 6.37 -11.14
N HIS A 27 17.10 6.24 -11.42
CA HIS A 27 16.32 7.33 -12.00
C HIS A 27 15.17 7.84 -11.12
N HIS A 28 14.69 7.05 -10.15
CA HIS A 28 13.65 7.55 -9.24
C HIS A 28 14.30 8.40 -8.13
N TYR A 29 13.73 9.56 -7.82
CA TYR A 29 14.28 10.51 -6.83
C TYR A 29 14.41 9.93 -5.40
N LEU A 30 13.56 8.95 -5.04
CA LEU A 30 13.64 8.17 -3.79
C LEU A 30 14.40 6.84 -3.92
N GLY A 31 15.00 6.59 -5.09
CA GLY A 31 15.60 5.31 -5.44
C GLY A 31 14.64 4.12 -5.37
N PHE A 32 15.24 2.94 -5.36
CA PHE A 32 14.54 1.66 -5.29
C PHE A 32 13.93 1.41 -3.89
N ALA A 33 12.76 0.76 -3.88
CA ALA A 33 12.13 0.27 -2.66
C ALA A 33 11.94 -1.25 -2.76
N PRO A 34 12.45 -2.05 -1.79
CA PRO A 34 12.29 -3.49 -1.81
C PRO A 34 10.82 -3.90 -1.68
N LYS A 35 10.48 -5.11 -2.16
CA LYS A 35 9.15 -5.71 -1.93
C LYS A 35 8.99 -5.96 -0.43
N ILE A 36 8.02 -5.27 0.18
CA ILE A 36 7.65 -5.47 1.59
C ILE A 36 6.18 -5.87 1.62
N GLY A 37 5.91 -7.06 2.14
CA GLY A 37 4.58 -7.66 2.08
C GLY A 37 4.15 -7.90 0.63
N GLU A 38 2.85 -7.80 0.39
CA GLU A 38 2.26 -7.92 -0.95
C GLU A 38 2.69 -6.72 -1.80
N THR A 39 3.49 -6.98 -2.83
CA THR A 39 4.01 -5.95 -3.74
C THR A 39 4.02 -6.47 -5.17
N MET A 40 3.55 -5.66 -6.11
CA MET A 40 3.63 -5.89 -7.55
C MET A 40 4.38 -4.77 -8.24
N TRP A 41 5.20 -5.14 -9.22
CA TRP A 41 5.86 -4.22 -10.12
C TRP A 41 5.32 -4.40 -11.52
N TYR A 42 5.11 -3.29 -12.21
CA TYR A 42 4.71 -3.26 -13.60
C TYR A 42 5.72 -2.45 -14.41
N VAL A 43 5.85 -2.85 -15.66
CA VAL A 43 6.56 -2.11 -16.69
C VAL A 43 5.57 -1.72 -17.78
N ALA A 44 5.66 -0.48 -18.22
CA ALA A 44 5.02 0.00 -19.44
C ALA A 44 6.02 -0.10 -20.59
N THR A 45 5.54 -0.57 -21.74
CA THR A 45 6.36 -0.71 -22.95
C THR A 45 5.72 -0.08 -24.17
N VAL A 46 6.56 0.47 -25.04
CA VAL A 46 6.25 0.90 -26.41
C VAL A 46 7.14 0.08 -27.33
N ASP A 47 6.57 -0.64 -28.29
CA ASP A 47 7.33 -1.50 -29.22
C ASP A 47 8.34 -2.44 -28.53
N LYS A 48 7.94 -2.97 -27.35
CA LYS A 48 8.73 -3.81 -26.42
C LYS A 48 9.83 -3.10 -25.64
N GLU A 49 10.10 -1.83 -25.91
CA GLU A 49 11.04 -1.01 -25.13
C GLU A 49 10.39 -0.50 -23.85
N TRP A 50 11.16 -0.48 -22.75
CA TRP A 50 10.68 -0.01 -21.47
C TRP A 50 10.60 1.51 -21.46
N VAL A 51 9.43 2.05 -21.12
CA VAL A 51 9.17 3.50 -21.11
C VAL A 51 8.84 4.03 -19.71
N SER A 52 8.30 3.19 -18.83
CA SER A 52 7.94 3.58 -17.47
C SER A 52 7.86 2.38 -16.53
N LEU A 53 8.20 2.61 -15.26
CA LEU A 53 8.19 1.63 -14.17
C LEU A 53 7.24 2.09 -13.07
N ILE A 54 6.41 1.17 -12.55
CA ILE A 54 5.44 1.50 -11.51
C ILE A 54 5.30 0.36 -10.49
N GLY A 55 5.30 0.72 -9.21
CA GLY A 55 5.18 -0.21 -8.09
C GLY A 55 3.89 0.00 -7.30
N PHE A 56 3.26 -1.10 -6.91
CA PHE A 56 2.15 -1.13 -5.96
C PHE A 56 2.51 -2.02 -4.80
N SER A 57 2.45 -1.50 -3.58
CA SER A 57 2.70 -2.25 -2.34
C SER A 57 1.49 -2.18 -1.41
N VAL A 58 1.59 -2.85 -0.26
CA VAL A 58 0.65 -2.66 0.85
C VAL A 58 0.45 -1.18 1.20
N SER A 59 -0.76 -0.84 1.68
CA SER A 59 -1.11 0.51 2.10
C SER A 59 -0.27 1.02 3.28
N ALA A 60 -0.19 2.35 3.41
CA ALA A 60 0.42 2.96 4.58
C ALA A 60 -0.37 2.60 5.84
N LEU A 61 0.34 2.11 6.87
CA LEU A 61 -0.27 1.68 8.13
C LEU A 61 -1.11 2.78 8.80
N LYS A 62 -0.62 4.02 8.76
CA LYS A 62 -1.28 5.20 9.33
C LYS A 62 -1.36 6.31 8.30
N CYS A 63 -2.57 6.78 7.99
CA CYS A 63 -2.77 7.94 7.12
C CYS A 63 -4.08 8.64 7.52
N LYS A 64 -3.98 9.62 8.43
CA LYS A 64 -5.16 10.29 9.01
C LYS A 64 -6.10 10.86 7.94
N VAL A 65 -5.55 11.47 6.89
CA VAL A 65 -6.32 12.08 5.81
C VAL A 65 -7.16 11.04 5.08
N ARG A 66 -6.55 9.91 4.71
CA ARG A 66 -7.27 8.77 4.14
C ARG A 66 -8.31 8.22 5.09
N ASP A 67 -7.95 8.03 6.36
CA ASP A 67 -8.85 7.45 7.35
C ASP A 67 -10.11 8.31 7.54
N GLN A 68 -9.94 9.64 7.56
CA GLN A 68 -11.04 10.62 7.60
C GLN A 68 -11.86 10.60 6.31
N TRP A 69 -11.21 10.53 5.15
CA TRP A 69 -11.90 10.44 3.86
C TRP A 69 -12.72 9.14 3.74
N ILE A 70 -12.20 7.99 4.18
CA ILE A 70 -12.95 6.74 4.20
C ILE A 70 -14.12 6.84 5.19
N GLY A 71 -13.90 7.44 6.36
CA GLY A 71 -14.91 7.56 7.41
C GLY A 71 -15.14 6.26 8.19
N TRP A 72 -14.18 5.34 8.18
CA TRP A 72 -14.25 4.10 8.95
C TRP A 72 -13.95 4.33 10.45
N THR A 73 -14.46 3.45 11.30
CA THR A 73 -14.06 3.43 12.72
C THR A 73 -12.72 2.72 12.88
N TYR A 74 -11.92 3.13 13.87
CA TYR A 74 -10.62 2.50 14.19
C TYR A 74 -10.70 0.98 14.39
N ARG A 75 -11.85 0.46 14.85
CA ARG A 75 -12.11 -0.96 15.02
C ARG A 75 -11.88 -1.79 13.76
N TYR A 76 -12.19 -1.25 12.58
CA TYR A 76 -12.13 -1.97 11.31
C TYR A 76 -10.93 -1.60 10.44
N GLN A 77 -10.21 -0.56 10.84
CA GLN A 77 -9.17 0.06 10.02
C GLN A 77 -8.08 -0.95 9.63
N PHE A 78 -7.45 -1.60 10.61
CA PHE A 78 -6.29 -2.47 10.34
C PHE A 78 -6.61 -3.67 9.46
N ASP A 79 -7.75 -4.32 9.72
CA ASP A 79 -8.18 -5.49 8.94
C ASP A 79 -8.47 -5.15 7.48
N ARG A 80 -8.83 -3.89 7.21
CA ARG A 80 -9.21 -3.41 5.88
C ARG A 80 -8.09 -2.73 5.12
N LEU A 81 -6.94 -2.49 5.76
CA LEU A 81 -5.74 -1.98 5.06
C LEU A 81 -5.30 -2.90 3.91
N LYS A 82 -5.57 -4.21 4.01
CA LYS A 82 -5.28 -5.16 2.92
C LYS A 82 -6.12 -4.91 1.66
N LEU A 83 -7.27 -4.25 1.77
CA LEU A 83 -8.10 -3.90 0.62
C LEU A 83 -7.63 -2.61 -0.07
N ILE A 84 -6.53 -2.02 0.42
CA ILE A 84 -5.94 -0.79 -0.07
C ILE A 84 -4.50 -1.07 -0.49
N VAL A 85 -4.11 -0.58 -1.66
CA VAL A 85 -2.73 -0.65 -2.13
C VAL A 85 -2.15 0.74 -2.33
N ASN A 86 -0.86 0.87 -2.07
CA ASN A 86 -0.11 2.09 -2.25
C ASN A 86 0.65 2.05 -3.58
N ASN A 87 0.43 3.01 -4.47
CA ASN A 87 1.36 3.27 -5.55
C ASN A 87 2.60 3.97 -4.98
N ASN A 88 3.60 3.17 -4.62
CA ASN A 88 4.75 3.58 -3.83
C ASN A 88 5.90 4.14 -4.67
N ARG A 89 5.97 3.76 -5.94
CA ARG A 89 6.97 4.23 -6.91
C ARG A 89 6.35 4.40 -8.26
N PHE A 90 6.68 5.49 -8.93
CA PHE A 90 6.31 5.69 -10.32
C PHE A 90 7.37 6.52 -11.03
N LEU A 91 7.89 5.98 -12.12
CA LEU A 91 9.02 6.52 -12.86
C LEU A 91 8.72 6.46 -14.36
N ILE A 92 8.82 7.60 -15.03
CA ILE A 92 8.96 7.63 -16.50
C ILE A 92 10.47 7.61 -16.78
N LEU A 93 10.92 6.69 -17.64
CA LEU A 93 12.35 6.54 -17.92
C LEU A 93 12.89 7.75 -18.69
N PRO A 94 14.14 8.17 -18.45
CA PRO A 94 14.74 9.27 -19.21
C PRO A 94 14.73 8.97 -20.71
N GLY A 95 14.58 10.03 -21.52
CA GLY A 95 14.46 9.91 -22.98
C GLY A 95 13.02 9.67 -23.47
N TRP A 96 12.08 9.34 -22.58
CA TRP A 96 10.68 9.13 -22.94
C TRP A 96 9.81 10.33 -22.56
N HIS A 97 9.60 11.22 -23.53
CA HIS A 97 8.75 12.42 -23.39
C HIS A 97 7.53 12.35 -24.31
N ILE A 98 6.69 11.34 -24.09
CA ILE A 98 5.42 11.19 -24.81
C ILE A 98 4.31 11.86 -23.99
N ASN A 99 3.54 12.73 -24.62
CA ASN A 99 2.38 13.38 -23.99
C ASN A 99 1.46 12.32 -23.38
N ASN A 100 1.00 12.54 -22.14
CA ASN A 100 0.11 11.65 -21.41
C ASN A 100 0.64 10.22 -21.13
N LEU A 101 1.93 9.95 -21.33
CA LEU A 101 2.55 8.64 -21.01
C LEU A 101 2.28 8.21 -19.58
N GLY A 102 2.44 9.12 -18.62
CA GLY A 102 2.21 8.84 -17.21
C GLY A 102 0.75 8.46 -16.91
N SER A 103 -0.20 9.30 -17.35
CA SER A 103 -1.63 9.10 -17.10
C SER A 103 -2.16 7.86 -17.83
N ARG A 104 -1.64 7.57 -19.02
CA ARG A 104 -1.95 6.33 -19.75
C ARG A 104 -1.41 5.10 -19.02
N THR A 105 -0.14 5.10 -18.61
CA THR A 105 0.49 3.99 -17.88
C THR A 105 -0.29 3.65 -16.62
N ILE A 106 -0.59 4.65 -15.78
CA ILE A 106 -1.32 4.39 -14.53
C ILE A 106 -2.75 3.90 -14.79
N SER A 107 -3.43 4.46 -15.80
CA SER A 107 -4.78 4.02 -16.18
C SER A 107 -4.78 2.56 -16.64
N LEU A 108 -3.78 2.13 -17.40
CA LEU A 108 -3.62 0.74 -17.82
C LEU A 108 -3.33 -0.18 -16.64
N CYS A 109 -2.48 0.23 -15.68
CA CYS A 109 -2.25 -0.51 -14.45
C CYS A 109 -3.55 -0.70 -13.65
N LEU A 110 -4.29 0.39 -13.44
CA LEU A 110 -5.52 0.38 -12.65
C LEU A 110 -6.62 -0.51 -13.25
N LYS A 111 -6.63 -0.71 -14.56
CA LYS A 111 -7.57 -1.62 -15.24
C LYS A 111 -7.32 -3.10 -14.95
N ARG A 112 -6.09 -3.48 -14.59
CA ARG A 112 -5.69 -4.88 -14.39
C ARG A 112 -5.34 -5.23 -12.95
N ILE A 113 -4.97 -4.22 -12.14
CA ILE A 113 -4.41 -4.45 -10.81
C ILE A 113 -5.35 -5.24 -9.89
N VAL A 114 -6.67 -5.07 -10.01
CA VAL A 114 -7.63 -5.83 -9.18
C VAL A 114 -7.50 -7.34 -9.45
N ASP A 115 -7.51 -7.73 -10.72
CA ASP A 115 -7.45 -9.14 -11.13
C ASP A 115 -6.07 -9.74 -10.87
N ASP A 116 -5.03 -8.97 -11.15
CA ASP A 116 -3.65 -9.35 -10.85
C ASP A 116 -3.45 -9.53 -9.33
N TRP A 117 -3.96 -8.63 -8.49
CA TRP A 117 -3.83 -8.75 -7.03
C TRP A 117 -4.54 -10.01 -6.51
N VAL A 118 -5.73 -10.32 -7.02
CA VAL A 118 -6.44 -11.56 -6.69
C VAL A 118 -5.64 -12.78 -7.13
N ARG A 119 -5.08 -12.76 -8.35
CA ARG A 119 -4.29 -13.87 -8.89
C ARG A 119 -3.02 -14.15 -8.06
N PHE A 120 -2.32 -13.10 -7.62
CA PHE A 120 -1.04 -13.24 -6.92
C PHE A 120 -1.17 -13.37 -5.40
N PHE A 121 -2.19 -12.77 -4.78
CA PHE A 121 -2.32 -12.70 -3.31
C PHE A 121 -3.64 -13.26 -2.78
N GLY A 122 -4.58 -13.64 -3.66
CA GLY A 122 -5.81 -14.33 -3.27
C GLY A 122 -6.91 -13.44 -2.69
N HIS A 123 -6.80 -12.11 -2.80
CA HIS A 123 -7.83 -11.20 -2.31
C HIS A 123 -7.99 -9.93 -3.16
N LYS A 124 -9.18 -9.32 -3.07
CA LYS A 124 -9.56 -8.14 -3.84
C LYS A 124 -9.13 -6.86 -3.14
N ILE A 125 -8.72 -5.88 -3.94
CA ILE A 125 -8.45 -4.51 -3.51
C ILE A 125 -9.55 -3.58 -4.04
N VAL A 126 -9.88 -2.52 -3.30
CA VAL A 126 -10.97 -1.59 -3.63
C VAL A 126 -10.51 -0.13 -3.72
N LEU A 127 -9.29 0.16 -3.29
CA LEU A 127 -8.74 1.51 -3.28
C LEU A 127 -7.24 1.48 -3.58
N VAL A 128 -6.78 2.43 -4.37
CA VAL A 128 -5.37 2.77 -4.48
C VAL A 128 -5.12 4.12 -3.83
N GLU A 129 -4.04 4.24 -3.09
CA GLU A 129 -3.53 5.51 -2.54
C GLU A 129 -2.13 5.81 -3.10
N THR A 130 -1.73 7.07 -3.08
CA THR A 130 -0.37 7.49 -3.35
C THR A 130 -0.03 8.77 -2.59
N PHE A 131 1.25 9.03 -2.44
CA PHE A 131 1.80 10.18 -1.73
C PHE A 131 2.73 10.95 -2.65
N VAL A 132 2.40 12.22 -2.89
CA VAL A 132 3.18 13.09 -3.77
C VAL A 132 3.85 14.17 -2.94
N ASP A 133 5.13 14.41 -3.25
CA ASP A 133 5.90 15.49 -2.65
C ASP A 133 5.58 16.82 -3.37
N PRO A 134 4.85 17.76 -2.75
CA PRO A 134 4.44 18.99 -3.42
C PRO A 134 5.61 19.89 -3.81
N ASP A 135 6.76 19.76 -3.12
CA ASP A 135 7.95 20.56 -3.43
C ASP A 135 8.66 20.09 -4.70
N LEU A 136 8.43 18.83 -5.10
CA LEU A 136 9.06 18.23 -6.28
C LEU A 136 8.05 18.04 -7.42
N TYR A 137 6.78 17.78 -7.12
CA TYR A 137 5.78 17.39 -8.09
C TYR A 137 4.38 17.94 -7.76
N LEU A 138 3.69 18.40 -8.80
CA LEU A 138 2.31 18.91 -8.71
C LEU A 138 1.23 17.80 -8.68
N GLY A 139 1.65 16.53 -8.81
CA GLY A 139 0.73 15.38 -8.91
C GLY A 139 -0.07 15.34 -10.21
N THR A 140 0.42 15.98 -11.28
CA THR A 140 -0.28 16.15 -12.57
C THR A 140 -0.82 14.83 -13.13
N VAL A 141 -0.03 13.74 -13.06
CA VAL A 141 -0.48 12.44 -13.57
C VAL A 141 -1.71 11.92 -12.84
N TYR A 142 -1.76 12.06 -11.51
CA TYR A 142 -2.89 11.63 -10.71
C TYR A 142 -4.12 12.51 -10.96
N ARG A 143 -3.92 13.84 -11.01
CA ARG A 143 -4.96 14.82 -11.36
C ARG A 143 -5.58 14.53 -12.74
N ALA A 144 -4.75 14.18 -13.72
CA ALA A 144 -5.18 13.86 -15.08
C ALA A 144 -5.81 12.46 -15.23
N SER A 145 -5.78 11.61 -14.19
CA SER A 145 -6.23 10.21 -14.27
C SER A 145 -7.43 9.90 -13.35
N ASN A 146 -8.27 10.90 -13.05
CA ASN A 146 -9.44 10.79 -12.17
C ASN A 146 -9.11 10.29 -10.75
N TRP A 147 -7.96 10.67 -10.21
CA TRP A 147 -7.66 10.49 -8.79
C TRP A 147 -8.22 11.66 -7.98
N LEU A 148 -8.68 11.36 -6.78
CA LEU A 148 -9.19 12.34 -5.84
C LEU A 148 -8.04 12.81 -4.94
N TYR A 149 -7.75 14.10 -4.97
CA TYR A 149 -6.95 14.72 -3.92
C TYR A 149 -7.79 14.82 -2.64
N ILE A 150 -7.30 14.28 -1.53
CA ILE A 150 -8.06 14.19 -0.28
C ILE A 150 -7.47 15.01 0.87
N GLY A 151 -6.35 15.70 0.64
CA GLY A 151 -5.65 16.54 1.62
C GLY A 151 -4.18 16.15 1.78
N ASP A 152 -3.50 16.82 2.70
CA ASP A 152 -2.06 16.63 2.93
C ASP A 152 -1.72 15.91 4.24
N THR A 153 -0.65 15.12 4.21
CA THR A 153 -0.11 14.47 5.42
C THR A 153 0.55 15.48 6.35
N LYS A 154 0.56 15.21 7.66
CA LYS A 154 1.18 16.12 8.65
C LYS A 154 2.71 16.02 8.76
N GLY A 155 3.40 15.39 7.80
CA GLY A 155 4.85 15.36 7.76
C GLY A 155 5.55 14.44 8.77
N PHE A 156 4.86 13.44 9.33
CA PHE A 156 5.46 12.53 10.30
C PHE A 156 6.35 11.48 9.63
N ARG A 157 7.59 11.32 10.11
CA ARG A 157 8.50 10.23 9.72
C ARG A 157 8.73 9.28 10.90
N ARG A 158 8.78 7.98 10.62
CA ARG A 158 9.15 6.95 11.61
C ARG A 158 10.66 7.05 11.89
N LYS A 159 11.05 7.31 13.15
CA LYS A 159 12.40 7.14 13.67
C LYS A 159 12.51 5.79 14.39
N SER A 160 13.72 5.28 14.61
CA SER A 160 13.97 3.98 15.28
C SER A 160 13.38 3.88 16.70
N ARG A 161 13.07 5.02 17.36
CA ARG A 161 12.46 5.10 18.71
C ARG A 161 11.10 5.82 18.76
N GLY A 162 10.34 5.87 17.66
CA GLY A 162 8.97 6.41 17.65
C GLY A 162 8.66 7.31 16.45
N TYR A 163 7.69 8.21 16.61
CA TYR A 163 7.35 9.22 15.61
C TYR A 163 7.82 10.59 16.13
N ALA A 164 8.75 11.22 15.42
CA ALA A 164 9.18 12.58 15.72
C ALA A 164 8.50 13.55 14.75
N LYS A 165 8.09 14.71 15.26
CA LYS A 165 7.60 15.84 14.48
C LYS A 165 8.82 16.62 13.94
N GLU A 166 9.63 15.98 13.11
CA GLU A 166 10.72 16.65 12.40
C GLU A 166 10.45 16.62 10.90
N ILE A 167 10.23 17.82 10.34
CA ILE A 167 10.51 18.31 8.97
C ILE A 167 10.36 17.27 7.84
N GLY A 168 9.34 16.42 7.89
CA GLY A 168 8.86 15.75 6.70
C GLY A 168 7.98 16.74 5.96
N ASN A 169 8.34 17.12 4.74
CA ASN A 169 7.45 17.95 3.94
C ASN A 169 6.11 17.22 3.79
N SER A 170 5.04 17.99 4.01
CA SER A 170 3.67 17.54 3.88
C SER A 170 3.48 16.90 2.50
N LYS A 171 2.95 15.68 2.45
CA LYS A 171 2.71 14.98 1.18
C LYS A 171 1.24 15.14 0.79
N MET A 172 0.98 15.52 -0.46
CA MET A 172 -0.34 15.44 -1.04
C MET A 172 -0.79 13.98 -1.11
N VAL A 173 -1.98 13.69 -0.61
CA VAL A 173 -2.58 12.36 -0.65
C VAL A 173 -3.61 12.31 -1.78
N PHE A 174 -3.40 11.39 -2.71
CA PHE A 174 -4.37 11.08 -3.75
C PHE A 174 -4.91 9.67 -3.57
N VAL A 175 -6.19 9.47 -3.86
CA VAL A 175 -6.83 8.15 -3.84
C VAL A 175 -7.60 7.89 -5.12
N ARG A 176 -7.63 6.63 -5.54
CA ARG A 176 -8.43 6.15 -6.67
C ARG A 176 -9.29 4.97 -6.22
N PRO A 177 -10.62 5.17 -6.09
CA PRO A 177 -11.56 4.07 -5.93
C PRO A 177 -11.47 3.11 -7.13
N LEU A 178 -11.25 1.83 -6.85
CA LEU A 178 -11.32 0.74 -7.85
C LEU A 178 -12.72 0.12 -7.91
N HIS A 179 -13.57 0.44 -6.94
CA HIS A 179 -14.96 0.05 -6.88
C HIS A 179 -15.83 1.29 -6.60
N ARG A 180 -17.02 1.36 -7.21
CA ARG A 180 -17.94 2.51 -7.03
C ARG A 180 -18.29 2.78 -5.56
N ASP A 181 -18.41 1.71 -4.77
CA ASP A 181 -18.75 1.75 -3.36
C ASP A 181 -17.53 1.61 -2.43
N ALA A 182 -16.30 1.91 -2.90
CA ALA A 182 -15.08 1.65 -2.14
C ALA A 182 -15.12 2.18 -0.70
N ARG A 183 -15.59 3.42 -0.48
CA ARG A 183 -15.73 4.00 0.86
C ARG A 183 -16.69 3.18 1.74
N ARG A 184 -17.85 2.81 1.21
CA ARG A 184 -18.86 2.01 1.92
C ARG A 184 -18.32 0.63 2.28
N ILE A 185 -17.67 -0.06 1.35
CA ILE A 185 -17.03 -1.37 1.58
C ILE A 185 -16.00 -1.26 2.71
N LEU A 186 -15.19 -0.20 2.68
CA LEU A 186 -14.16 0.05 3.68
C LEU A 186 -14.73 0.51 5.04
N SER A 187 -15.93 1.10 5.13
CA SER A 187 -16.48 1.65 6.37
C SER A 187 -17.60 0.84 7.02
N GLN A 188 -18.33 0.00 6.27
CA GLN A 188 -19.48 -0.79 6.77
C GLN A 188 -19.09 -1.74 7.92
N SER A 189 -19.99 -2.12 8.83
CA SER A 189 -19.62 -2.99 9.96
C SER A 189 -19.24 -4.42 9.54
N ILE A 190 -19.96 -4.97 8.57
CA ILE A 190 -19.81 -6.35 8.10
C ILE A 190 -19.19 -6.33 6.70
N LEU A 191 -18.06 -7.00 6.54
CA LEU A 191 -17.39 -7.14 5.25
C LEU A 191 -17.97 -8.34 4.49
N GLU A 192 -18.28 -8.16 3.21
CA GLU A 192 -18.72 -9.26 2.36
C GLU A 192 -17.64 -10.34 2.23
N LYS A 193 -18.05 -11.60 2.15
CA LYS A 193 -17.13 -12.75 2.13
C LYS A 193 -16.09 -12.66 1.00
N SER A 194 -16.42 -12.02 -0.12
CA SER A 194 -15.53 -11.83 -1.26
C SER A 194 -14.33 -10.91 -0.98
N TYR A 195 -14.37 -10.11 0.10
CA TYR A 195 -13.26 -9.25 0.54
C TYR A 195 -12.52 -9.83 1.74
N ASN A 196 -12.84 -11.06 2.17
CA ASN A 196 -12.09 -11.71 3.23
C ASN A 196 -10.70 -12.08 2.71
N THR A 197 -9.66 -11.50 3.30
CA THR A 197 -8.27 -11.71 2.87
C THR A 197 -7.62 -12.99 3.42
N GLY A 198 -8.43 -14.01 3.70
CA GLY A 198 -7.97 -15.37 3.99
C GLY A 198 -6.99 -15.55 5.16
N GLY A 199 -6.94 -14.63 6.14
CA GLY A 199 -6.15 -14.86 7.34
C GLY A 199 -6.56 -16.18 7.98
N LYS A 200 -5.61 -17.10 8.18
CA LYS A 200 -5.87 -18.40 8.82
C LYS A 200 -6.32 -18.11 10.25
N LYS A 201 -7.63 -18.02 10.47
CA LYS A 201 -8.18 -17.94 11.82
C LYS A 201 -7.75 -19.21 12.53
N MET A 202 -6.81 -19.07 13.45
CA MET A 202 -6.44 -20.17 14.32
C MET A 202 -7.69 -20.47 15.14
N LYS A 203 -8.29 -21.64 14.91
CA LYS A 203 -9.41 -22.10 15.74
C LYS A 203 -8.83 -22.51 17.09
N ILE A 204 -8.72 -21.55 17.99
CA ILE A 204 -8.38 -21.83 19.39
C ILE A 204 -9.66 -22.37 20.04
N LYS A 205 -9.63 -23.63 20.48
CA LYS A 205 -10.72 -24.19 21.28
C LYS A 205 -10.77 -23.48 22.63
N ALA A 206 -11.94 -23.44 23.28
CA ALA A 206 -12.09 -22.80 24.59
C ALA A 206 -11.06 -23.34 25.61
N GLU A 207 -10.81 -24.66 25.62
CA GLU A 207 -9.79 -25.32 26.45
C GLU A 207 -8.37 -24.74 26.27
N HIS A 208 -7.98 -24.41 25.04
CA HIS A 208 -6.70 -23.77 24.76
C HIS A 208 -6.69 -22.29 25.17
N MET A 209 -7.84 -21.62 25.18
CA MET A 209 -7.94 -20.22 25.59
C MET A 209 -7.65 -20.02 27.09
N TYR A 210 -7.96 -21.02 27.90
CA TYR A 210 -7.64 -21.03 29.34
C TYR A 210 -6.15 -21.27 29.61
N SER A 211 -5.41 -21.95 28.72
CA SER A 211 -3.98 -22.23 28.89
C SER A 211 -3.05 -21.20 28.27
N LEU A 212 -3.56 -20.33 27.38
CA LEU A 212 -2.80 -19.24 26.75
C LEU A 212 -2.13 -18.28 27.75
N PRO A 213 -2.80 -17.80 28.83
CA PRO A 213 -2.16 -16.94 29.81
C PRO A 213 -0.90 -17.56 30.42
N ASP A 214 -0.97 -18.86 30.75
CA ASP A 214 0.15 -19.58 31.36
C ASP A 214 1.28 -19.84 30.36
N PHE A 215 0.95 -20.15 29.11
CA PHE A 215 1.93 -20.22 28.02
C PHE A 215 2.66 -18.87 27.82
N PHE A 216 1.96 -17.74 27.87
CA PHE A 216 2.64 -16.45 27.70
C PHE A 216 3.45 -16.00 28.91
N LYS A 217 3.19 -16.53 30.10
CA LYS A 217 4.07 -16.30 31.27
C LYS A 217 5.44 -16.93 31.08
N SER A 218 5.57 -18.00 30.29
CA SER A 218 6.86 -18.64 30.00
C SER A 218 7.62 -18.00 28.83
N VAL A 219 7.05 -16.97 28.18
CA VAL A 219 7.73 -16.23 27.12
C VAL A 219 8.52 -15.08 27.76
N ASP A 220 9.83 -15.09 27.59
CA ASP A 220 10.70 -13.99 28.04
C ASP A 220 10.24 -12.67 27.41
N ASP A 221 10.11 -11.63 28.24
CA ASP A 221 9.72 -10.30 27.79
C ASP A 221 10.93 -9.55 27.23
N PRO A 222 11.07 -9.40 25.89
CA PRO A 222 12.22 -8.73 25.30
C PRO A 222 12.12 -7.20 25.41
N ARG A 223 11.03 -6.66 26.00
CA ARG A 223 10.82 -5.22 26.13
C ARG A 223 11.70 -4.66 27.24
N ARG A 224 12.25 -3.47 27.01
CA ARG A 224 12.99 -2.69 28.02
C ARG A 224 12.06 -2.24 29.15
N GLU A 225 12.59 -1.99 30.34
CA GLU A 225 11.83 -1.60 31.55
C GLU A 225 10.79 -0.49 31.32
N GLN A 226 11.11 0.52 30.50
CA GLN A 226 10.18 1.61 30.16
C GLN A 226 8.93 1.16 29.34
N GLY A 227 8.94 -0.05 28.78
CA GLY A 227 7.86 -0.65 27.99
C GLY A 227 7.02 -1.70 28.73
N LYS A 228 7.32 -1.97 30.01
CA LYS A 228 6.67 -3.02 30.83
C LYS A 228 5.49 -2.51 31.67
N ARG A 229 4.65 -1.64 31.10
CA ARG A 229 3.46 -1.11 31.82
C ARG A 229 2.37 -2.18 32.05
N HIS A 230 2.31 -3.18 31.17
CA HIS A 230 1.36 -4.29 31.23
C HIS A 230 2.12 -5.60 31.04
N GLN A 231 1.68 -6.68 31.71
CA GLN A 231 2.31 -7.98 31.54
C GLN A 231 2.23 -8.44 30.08
N LEU A 232 3.30 -9.08 29.61
CA LEU A 232 3.40 -9.55 28.23
C LEU A 232 2.26 -10.54 27.89
N SER A 233 1.89 -11.37 28.86
CA SER A 233 0.77 -12.32 28.79
C SER A 233 -0.59 -11.65 28.57
N GLU A 234 -0.87 -10.56 29.28
CA GLU A 234 -2.11 -9.79 29.13
C GLU A 234 -2.17 -9.10 27.76
N MET A 235 -1.03 -8.61 27.27
CA MET A 235 -0.92 -7.99 25.95
C MET A 235 -1.16 -9.01 24.83
N PHE A 236 -0.58 -10.21 24.93
CA PHE A 236 -0.80 -11.28 23.95
C PHE A 236 -2.24 -11.80 23.96
N LEU A 237 -2.86 -11.91 25.14
CA LEU A 237 -4.28 -12.27 25.25
C LEU A 237 -5.17 -11.28 24.48
N CYS A 238 -4.92 -9.98 24.65
CA CYS A 238 -5.68 -8.94 23.95
C CYS A 238 -5.52 -8.99 22.42
N VAL A 239 -4.38 -9.49 21.92
CA VAL A 239 -4.14 -9.65 20.48
C VAL A 239 -4.81 -10.90 19.92
N LEU A 240 -4.93 -11.97 20.71
CA LEU A 240 -5.53 -13.23 20.28
C LEU A 240 -7.06 -13.30 20.40
N ILE A 241 -7.65 -12.46 21.27
CA ILE A 241 -9.11 -12.37 21.44
C ILE A 241 -9.76 -11.40 20.42
N ARG A 242 -8.97 -10.72 19.58
CA ARG A 242 -9.44 -9.87 18.47
C ARG A 242 -9.52 -10.63 17.15
#